data_AF-A0A1E3GMT3-F1
#
_entry.id   AF-A0A1E3GMT3-F1
#
_cell.length_a   1.000
_cell.length_b   1.000
_cell.length_c   1.000
_cell.angle_alpha   90.00
_cell.angle_beta   90.00
_cell.angle_gamma   90.00
#
_symmetry.space_group_name_H-M   'P 1'
#
loop_
_entity.id
_entity.type
_entity.pdbx_description
1 polymer ?
#
loop_
_entity_poly.entity_id
_entity_poly.type
_entity_poly.pdbx_seq_one_letter_code
_entity_poly.pdbx_strand_id
1 'polypeptide(L)' 'MPLNSPDPLISIERLARRLPASVLVGAGTVLTPEAVAAVADVGGRLMVSPNVDPAVISAARARAW' A
#
# COMPACT_ATOMS: atom_id res chain seq x y z
N MET A 1 -2.37 -4.77 -5.29
CA MET A 1 -3.72 -5.32 -5.09
C MET A 1 -4.69 -4.17 -4.82
N PRO A 2 -5.83 -4.05 -5.54
CA PRO A 2 -6.81 -3.01 -5.25
C PRO A 2 -7.40 -3.16 -3.83
N LEU A 3 -7.52 -2.08 -3.05
CA LEU A 3 -8.06 -2.15 -1.68
C LEU A 3 -9.55 -2.47 -1.59
N ASN A 4 -10.27 -2.45 -2.71
CA ASN A 4 -11.65 -2.92 -2.82
C ASN A 4 -11.77 -4.42 -3.14
N SER A 5 -10.65 -5.14 -3.21
CA SER A 5 -10.65 -6.62 -3.32
C SER A 5 -10.89 -7.27 -1.96
N PRO A 6 -11.30 -8.55 -1.90
CA PRO A 6 -11.32 -9.30 -0.65
C PRO A 6 -9.92 -9.40 -0.02
N ASP A 7 -9.84 -9.17 1.29
CA ASP A 7 -8.64 -9.33 2.13
C ASP A 7 -7.32 -8.84 1.49
N PRO A 8 -7.26 -7.58 1.01
CA PRO A 8 -6.16 -7.11 0.18
C PRO A 8 -4.85 -7.02 0.98
N LEU A 9 -4.96 -6.66 2.26
CA LEU A 9 -3.82 -6.53 3.17
C LEU A 9 -3.16 -7.89 3.47
N ILE A 10 -3.97 -8.95 3.67
CA ILE A 10 -3.44 -10.32 3.85
C ILE A 10 -2.71 -10.77 2.59
N SER A 11 -3.23 -10.44 1.41
CA SER A 11 -2.59 -10.79 0.15
C SER A 11 -1.26 -10.05 -0.03
N ILE A 12 -1.22 -8.75 0.30
CA ILE A 12 0.02 -7.94 0.27
C ILE A 12 1.04 -8.50 1.27
N GLU A 13 0.65 -8.75 2.52
CA GLU A 13 1.51 -9.37 3.54
C GLU A 13 2.13 -10.67 3.03
N ARG A 14 1.29 -11.49 2.40
CA ARG A 14 1.73 -12.79 1.91
C ARG A 14 2.80 -12.63 0.83
N LEU A 15 2.53 -11.79 -0.16
CA LEU A 15 3.45 -11.54 -1.27
C LEU A 15 4.74 -10.86 -0.80
N ALA A 16 4.66 -9.85 0.07
CA ALA A 16 5.81 -9.12 0.60
C ALA A 16 6.80 -10.03 1.36
N ARG A 17 6.29 -11.05 2.08
CA ARG A 17 7.14 -12.02 2.79
C ARG A 17 7.80 -13.07 1.90
N ARG A 18 7.26 -13.32 0.70
CA ARG A 18 7.64 -14.47 -0.14
C ARG A 18 8.45 -14.06 -1.37
N LEU A 19 8.30 -12.82 -1.82
CA LEU A 19 8.99 -12.31 -2.99
C LEU A 19 10.34 -11.68 -2.60
N PRO A 20 11.33 -11.69 -3.52
CA PRO A 20 12.60 -11.00 -3.29
C PRO A 20 12.40 -9.50 -3.02
N ALA A 21 13.35 -8.91 -2.29
CA ALA A 21 13.32 -7.48 -1.97
C ALA A 21 13.35 -6.54 -3.20
N SER A 22 13.74 -7.03 -4.38
CA SER A 22 13.67 -6.28 -5.65
C SER A 22 12.25 -6.16 -6.21
N VAL A 23 11.28 -6.94 -5.72
CA VAL A 23 9.90 -6.90 -6.20
C VAL A 23 9.07 -5.95 -5.35
N LEU A 24 8.52 -4.92 -5.98
CA LEU A 24 7.59 -4.00 -5.32
C LEU A 24 6.21 -4.66 -5.23
N VAL A 25 5.73 -4.80 -3.99
CA VAL A 25 4.39 -5.29 -3.67
C VAL A 25 3.64 -4.14 -3.01
N GLY A 26 2.36 -3.98 -3.30
CA GLY A 26 1.63 -2.81 -2.85
C GLY A 26 0.15 -2.83 -3.16
N ALA A 27 -0.49 -1.68 -2.93
CA ALA A 27 -1.92 -1.51 -3.10
C ALA A 27 -2.28 -0.58 -4.27
N GLY A 28 -3.46 -0.80 -4.85
CA GLY A 28 -4.13 0.18 -5.71
C GLY A 28 -5.40 0.67 -5.04
N THR A 29 -5.98 1.77 -5.53
CA THR A 29 -7.20 2.35 -4.95
C THR A 29 -7.00 2.82 -3.51
N VAL A 30 -5.85 3.45 -3.22
CA VAL A 30 -5.57 4.02 -1.89
C VAL A 30 -6.21 5.41 -1.80
N LEU A 31 -7.23 5.54 -0.94
CA LEU A 31 -8.06 6.74 -0.84
C LEU A 31 -7.94 7.47 0.49
N THR A 32 -7.28 6.89 1.50
CA THR A 32 -7.17 7.50 2.83
C THR A 32 -5.76 7.38 3.42
N PRO A 33 -5.34 8.30 4.30
CA PRO A 33 -4.09 8.19 5.05
C PRO A 33 -3.96 6.89 5.85
N GLU A 34 -5.05 6.39 6.42
CA GLU A 34 -5.08 5.14 7.20
C GLU A 34 -4.82 3.93 6.29
N ALA A 35 -5.29 3.99 5.04
CA ALA A 35 -5.00 2.96 4.07
C ALA A 35 -3.52 2.94 3.65
N VAL A 36 -2.87 4.11 3.55
CA VAL A 36 -1.40 4.19 3.37
C VAL A 36 -0.71 3.48 4.52
N ALA A 37 -1.16 3.76 5.74
CA ALA A 37 -0.60 3.18 6.95
C ALA A 37 -0.72 1.64 6.95
N ALA A 38 -1.94 1.14 6.74
CA ALA A 38 -2.21 -0.28 6.71
C ALA A 38 -1.39 -1.03 5.65
N VAL A 39 -1.16 -0.43 4.48
CA VAL A 39 -0.35 -1.02 3.41
C VAL A 39 1.13 -1.12 3.80
N ALA A 40 1.71 -0.12 4.46
CA ALA A 40 3.07 -0.23 5.00
C ALA A 40 3.19 -1.33 6.03
N ASP A 41 2.23 -1.37 6.95
CA ASP A 41 2.32 -2.21 8.15
C ASP A 41 2.36 -3.71 7.76
N VAL A 42 1.78 -4.05 6.60
CA VAL A 42 1.86 -5.39 6.01
C VAL A 42 3.04 -5.58 5.03
N GLY A 43 3.98 -4.64 4.96
CA GLY A 43 5.19 -4.72 4.12
C GLY A 43 5.01 -4.28 2.66
N GLY A 44 3.92 -3.57 2.34
CA GLY A 44 3.75 -2.92 1.05
C GLY A 44 4.75 -1.78 0.86
N ARG A 45 5.27 -1.63 -0.36
CA ARG A 45 6.27 -0.63 -0.78
C ARG A 45 5.88 0.11 -2.06
N LEU A 46 4.62 -0.03 -2.47
CA LEU A 46 4.05 0.66 -3.62
C LEU A 46 2.59 0.98 -3.31
N MET A 47 2.13 2.15 -3.75
CA MET A 47 0.70 2.43 -3.77
C MET A 47 0.30 3.21 -5.03
N VAL A 48 -0.96 3.05 -5.44
CA VAL A 48 -1.58 3.86 -6.49
C VAL A 48 -2.91 4.41 -5.97
N SER A 49 -3.11 5.70 -6.14
CA SER A 49 -4.37 6.39 -5.84
C SER A 49 -5.03 6.85 -7.14
N PRO A 50 -6.35 6.71 -7.31
CA PRO A 50 -7.08 7.13 -8.50
C PRO A 50 -7.40 8.64 -8.50
N ASN A 51 -7.04 9.36 -7.43
CA ASN A 51 -7.25 10.79 -7.27
C ASN A 51 -6.00 11.46 -6.69
N VAL A 52 -6.02 12.79 -6.66
CA VAL A 52 -5.00 13.61 -6.01
C VAL A 52 -5.56 14.10 -4.68
N ASP A 53 -5.11 13.48 -3.59
CA ASP A 53 -5.42 13.90 -2.23
C ASP A 53 -4.12 14.26 -1.48
N PRO A 54 -3.91 15.54 -1.10
CA PRO A 54 -2.72 15.97 -0.38
C PRO A 54 -2.48 15.25 0.95
N ALA A 55 -3.54 14.80 1.64
CA ALA A 55 -3.41 14.07 2.90
C ALA A 55 -2.84 12.66 2.66
N VAL A 56 -3.31 11.97 1.61
CA VAL A 56 -2.78 10.66 1.19
C VAL A 56 -1.32 10.78 0.75
N ILE A 57 -0.99 11.82 -0.03
CA ILE A 57 0.39 12.08 -0.48
C ILE A 57 1.32 12.35 0.72
N SER A 58 0.87 13.17 1.68
CA SER A 58 1.64 13.51 2.88
C SER A 58 1.87 12.28 3.76
N ALA A 59 0.85 11.44 3.94
CA ALA A 59 0.96 10.19 4.68
C ALA A 59 1.95 9.22 4.01
N ALA A 60 1.93 9.11 2.67
CA ALA A 60 2.86 8.26 1.94
C ALA A 60 4.30 8.74 2.07
N ARG A 61 4.53 10.05 1.95
CA ARG A 61 5.85 10.64 2.17
C ARG A 61 6.37 10.37 3.59
N ALA A 62 5.51 10.41 4.60
CA ALA A 62 5.89 10.14 5.98
C ALA A 62 6.33 8.68 6.23
N ARG A 63 5.96 7.73 5.36
CA ARG A 63 6.35 6.31 5.49
C ARG A 63 7.71 5.97 4.85
N ALA A 64 8.29 6.86 4.03
CA ALA A 64 9.62 6.72 3.42
C ALA A 64 9.87 5.40 2.64
N TRP A 65 8.92 4.99 1.79
CA TRP A 65 9.09 3.84 0.87
C TRP A 65 9.88 4.19 -0.39
#